data_AF-A0A961IYW6-F1
#
_entry.id   AF-A0A961IYW6-F1
#
_cell.length_a   1.000
_cell.length_b   1.000
_cell.length_c   1.000
_cell.angle_alpha   90.00
_cell.angle_beta   90.00
_cell.angle_gamma   90.00
#
_symmetry.space_group_name_H-M   'P 1'
#
loop_
_entity.id
_entity.type
_entity.pdbx_description
1 polymer ?
#
loop_
_entity_poly.entity_id
_entity_poly.type
_entity_poly.pdbx_seq_one_letter_code
_entity_poly.pdbx_strand_id
1 'polypeptide(L)'
;VALRAEGPLVFHGDGGYSVKSAAGQASYYYSQPAFAVDGVLTLPGGDVEVTGQAWLDREWSSQPLAADQTGWDWFSLSLDTGEKLMGFRLRQSDGSFYTSATWIAPDGTAMALGDGAFVAVPLSETDVAERTVPTRWRVEVPERGLDVTVSALNPAAWMAVTVPYWEGPVTVSGSHTGRGYLEMTGYD
;
A
#
# COMPACT_ATOMS: atom_id res chain seq x y z
N VAL A 1 4.39 19.38 11.31
CA VAL A 1 4.23 18.02 11.88
C VAL A 1 5.60 17.35 11.95
N ALA A 2 5.91 16.64 13.02
CA ALA A 2 7.14 15.88 13.20
C ALA A 2 6.89 14.37 13.01
N LEU A 3 7.89 13.65 12.50
CA LEU A 3 7.88 12.20 12.31
C LEU A 3 9.04 11.59 13.10
N ARG A 4 8.73 10.63 13.98
CA ARG A 4 9.72 9.98 14.84
C ARG A 4 9.66 8.48 14.66
N ALA A 5 10.76 7.88 14.23
CA ALA A 5 10.80 6.45 13.92
C ALA A 5 10.65 5.61 15.20
N GLU A 6 9.75 4.63 15.16
CA GLU A 6 9.42 3.72 16.27
C GLU A 6 9.59 2.25 15.85
N GLY A 7 10.76 1.93 15.30
CA GLY A 7 11.06 0.59 14.82
C GLY A 7 12.19 0.60 13.79
N PRO A 8 12.67 -0.57 13.37
CA PRO A 8 13.70 -0.67 12.37
C PRO A 8 13.18 -0.30 10.97
N LEU A 9 14.12 0.00 10.07
CA LEU A 9 13.85 -0.02 8.64
C LEU A 9 13.52 -1.45 8.20
N VAL A 10 12.58 -1.56 7.27
CA VAL A 10 12.16 -2.82 6.69
C VAL A 10 12.60 -2.86 5.24
N PHE A 11 13.49 -3.78 4.91
CA PHE A 11 13.94 -4.01 3.54
C PHE A 11 13.01 -5.00 2.85
N HIS A 12 12.49 -4.64 1.68
CA HIS A 12 11.61 -5.50 0.89
C HIS A 12 12.39 -6.44 -0.02
N GLY A 13 11.74 -7.54 -0.42
CA GLY A 13 12.38 -8.56 -1.26
C GLY A 13 13.60 -9.18 -0.57
N ASP A 14 14.68 -9.38 -1.32
CA ASP A 14 15.93 -9.94 -0.81
C ASP A 14 16.88 -8.81 -0.37
N GLY A 15 16.91 -8.52 0.92
CA GLY A 15 17.80 -7.50 1.49
C GLY A 15 17.60 -6.09 0.92
N GLY A 16 16.40 -5.79 0.40
CA GLY A 16 16.06 -4.51 -0.23
C GLY A 16 15.95 -4.60 -1.75
N TYR A 17 16.42 -5.69 -2.36
CA TYR A 17 16.23 -5.95 -3.79
C TYR A 17 14.84 -6.56 -4.03
N SER A 18 13.91 -5.74 -4.53
CA SER A 18 12.50 -6.10 -4.69
C SER A 18 12.13 -6.27 -6.16
N VAL A 19 11.84 -7.51 -6.56
CA VAL A 19 11.40 -7.87 -7.92
C VAL A 19 9.93 -7.50 -8.12
N LYS A 20 9.65 -6.82 -9.23
CA LYS A 20 8.34 -6.25 -9.60
C LYS A 20 7.83 -6.74 -10.95
N SER A 21 8.33 -7.87 -11.46
CA SER A 21 7.77 -8.52 -12.64
C SER A 21 8.31 -9.94 -12.79
N ALA A 22 7.60 -10.76 -13.56
CA ALA A 22 8.10 -12.08 -13.96
C ALA A 22 9.36 -11.99 -14.86
N ALA A 23 9.56 -10.87 -15.55
CA ALA A 23 10.74 -10.63 -16.40
C ALA A 23 11.96 -10.11 -15.60
N GLY A 24 11.85 -9.95 -14.29
CA GLY A 24 12.96 -9.61 -13.40
C GLY A 24 13.27 -8.12 -13.28
N GLN A 25 12.38 -7.22 -13.71
CA GLN A 25 12.50 -5.82 -13.32
C GLN A 25 12.47 -5.71 -11.80
N ALA A 26 13.33 -4.86 -11.25
CA ALA A 26 13.48 -4.73 -9.80
C ALA A 26 13.79 -3.29 -9.40
N SER A 27 13.56 -3.01 -8.11
CA SER A 27 13.94 -1.78 -7.45
C SER A 27 14.69 -2.09 -6.16
N TYR A 28 15.49 -1.14 -5.70
CA TYR A 28 15.88 -1.12 -4.30
C TYR A 28 14.78 -0.42 -3.50
N TYR A 29 14.29 -1.08 -2.46
CA TYR A 29 13.06 -0.68 -1.78
C TYR A 29 13.10 -1.01 -0.29
N TYR A 30 12.84 -0.01 0.55
CA TYR A 30 12.60 -0.19 1.98
C TYR A 30 11.47 0.72 2.47
N SER A 31 10.88 0.35 3.61
CA SER A 31 9.97 1.20 4.40
C SER A 31 10.56 1.60 5.75
N GLN A 32 10.09 2.72 6.29
CA GLN A 32 9.98 2.95 7.72
C GLN A 32 8.48 2.88 8.08
N PRO A 33 7.98 1.69 8.49
CA PRO A 33 6.53 1.45 8.58
C PRO A 33 5.92 1.87 9.93
N ALA A 34 6.75 2.32 10.85
CA ALA A 34 6.37 2.79 12.18
C ALA A 34 6.98 4.16 12.43
N PHE A 35 6.24 5.21 12.05
CA PHE A 35 6.48 6.57 12.52
C PHE A 35 5.39 7.00 13.48
N ALA A 36 5.76 7.53 14.64
CA ALA A 36 4.88 8.37 15.44
C ALA A 36 4.83 9.78 14.84
N VAL A 37 3.62 10.31 14.74
CA VAL A 37 3.31 11.63 14.23
C VAL A 37 2.82 12.48 15.38
N ASP A 38 3.38 13.68 15.54
CA ASP A 38 2.86 14.71 16.42
C ASP A 38 3.00 16.11 15.77
N GLY A 39 2.04 16.99 16.01
CA GLY A 39 2.11 18.36 15.50
C GLY A 39 0.78 19.10 15.50
N VAL A 40 0.73 20.14 14.68
CA VAL A 40 -0.43 21.04 14.56
C VAL A 40 -0.83 21.14 13.09
N LEU A 41 -2.13 21.02 12.82
CA LEU A 41 -2.74 21.36 11.54
C LEU A 41 -3.34 22.76 11.64
N THR A 42 -2.96 23.66 10.74
CA THR A 42 -3.57 24.98 10.63
C THR A 42 -4.74 24.91 9.65
N LEU A 43 -5.96 24.92 10.17
CA LEU A 43 -7.21 24.88 9.40
C LEU A 43 -7.90 26.25 9.41
N PRO A 44 -8.88 26.53 8.53
CA PRO A 44 -9.62 27.80 8.55
C PRO A 44 -10.28 28.12 9.90
N GLY A 45 -10.63 27.08 10.68
CA GLY A 45 -11.20 27.22 12.03
C GLY A 45 -10.17 27.42 13.15
N GLY A 46 -8.87 27.46 12.83
CA GLY A 46 -7.78 27.57 13.78
C GLY A 46 -6.85 26.35 13.79
N ASP A 47 -5.88 26.41 14.70
CA ASP A 47 -4.90 25.36 14.90
C ASP A 47 -5.49 24.15 15.64
N VAL A 48 -5.19 22.95 15.14
CA VAL A 48 -5.63 21.67 15.71
C VAL A 48 -4.40 20.81 16.01
N GLU A 49 -4.18 20.48 17.28
CA GLU A 49 -3.16 19.51 17.67
C GLU A 49 -3.54 18.10 17.20
N VAL A 50 -2.58 17.38 16.65
CA VAL A 50 -2.79 16.03 16.10
C VAL A 50 -1.68 15.09 16.53
N THR A 51 -2.07 13.84 16.69
CA THR A 51 -1.16 12.70 16.81
C THR A 51 -1.57 11.61 15.84
N GLY A 52 -0.64 10.75 15.44
CA GLY A 52 -0.97 9.65 14.54
C GLY A 52 0.18 8.71 14.30
N GLN A 53 0.00 7.86 13.30
CA GLN A 53 1.03 6.99 12.77
C GLN A 53 1.21 7.28 11.30
N ALA A 54 2.44 7.14 10.82
CA ALA A 54 2.77 7.29 9.42
C ALA A 54 3.65 6.13 8.94
N TRP A 55 3.66 6.01 7.62
CA TRP A 55 4.47 5.08 6.86
C TRP A 55 5.30 5.87 5.86
N LEU A 56 6.56 5.50 5.68
CA LEU A 56 7.40 6.04 4.62
C LEU A 56 7.91 4.90 3.76
N ASP A 57 7.85 5.12 2.45
CA ASP A 57 8.51 4.29 1.46
C ASP A 57 9.62 5.03 0.73
N ARG A 58 10.67 4.28 0.41
CA ARG A 58 11.80 4.76 -0.38
C ARG A 58 12.15 3.69 -1.41
N GLU A 59 11.80 3.98 -2.66
CA GLU A 59 12.07 3.13 -3.80
C GLU A 59 12.93 3.86 -4.84
N TRP A 60 13.89 3.17 -5.44
CA TRP A 60 14.64 3.66 -6.60
C TRP A 60 15.03 2.52 -7.55
N SER A 61 14.95 2.81 -8.85
CA SER A 61 15.38 1.91 -9.93
C SER A 61 15.80 2.71 -11.15
N SER A 62 16.56 2.06 -12.05
CA SER A 62 16.88 2.60 -13.38
C SER A 62 16.00 2.00 -14.47
N GLN A 63 14.94 1.28 -14.09
CA GLN A 63 14.02 0.61 -14.99
C GLN A 63 12.59 1.06 -14.68
N PRO A 64 11.87 1.65 -15.66
CA PRO A 64 10.45 1.91 -15.50
C PRO A 64 9.67 0.58 -15.38
N LEU A 65 8.36 0.69 -15.15
CA LEU A 65 7.46 -0.45 -15.31
C LEU A 65 7.63 -1.08 -16.70
N ALA A 66 7.32 -2.37 -16.80
CA ALA A 66 7.33 -3.09 -18.05
C ALA A 66 6.30 -2.50 -19.02
N ALA A 67 6.54 -2.60 -20.33
CA ALA A 67 5.67 -1.97 -21.34
C ALA A 67 4.24 -2.57 -21.39
N ASP A 68 4.07 -3.78 -20.87
CA ASP A 68 2.82 -4.50 -20.74
C ASP A 68 2.10 -4.24 -19.40
N GLN A 69 2.70 -3.45 -18.49
CA GLN A 69 2.08 -3.06 -17.23
C GLN A 69 1.22 -1.81 -17.40
N THR A 70 -0.06 -1.91 -17.07
CA THR A 70 -1.06 -0.85 -17.24
C THR A 70 -1.22 0.04 -16.00
N GLY A 71 -0.78 -0.43 -14.84
CA GLY A 71 -0.77 0.31 -13.58
C GLY A 71 -0.57 -0.61 -12.38
N TRP A 72 -0.68 -0.05 -11.18
CA TRP A 72 -0.56 -0.82 -9.93
C TRP A 72 -1.70 -0.55 -8.96
N ASP A 73 -1.87 -1.48 -8.03
CA ASP A 73 -2.63 -1.32 -6.80
C ASP A 73 -1.69 -1.64 -5.65
N TRP A 74 -1.41 -0.66 -4.80
CA TRP A 74 -0.46 -0.76 -3.70
C TRP A 74 -1.14 -0.53 -2.36
N PHE A 75 -0.77 -1.33 -1.36
CA PHE A 75 -1.36 -1.34 -0.03
C PHE A 75 -0.24 -1.25 1.01
N SER A 76 -0.40 -0.37 2.00
CA SER A 76 0.32 -0.47 3.29
C SER A 76 -0.69 -0.57 4.41
N LEU A 77 -0.68 -1.68 5.14
CA LEU A 77 -1.61 -1.96 6.22
C LEU A 77 -0.83 -2.09 7.53
N SER A 78 -1.32 -1.41 8.56
CA SER A 78 -0.94 -1.63 9.96
C SER A 78 -2.09 -2.30 10.67
N LEU A 79 -1.87 -3.54 11.11
CA LEU A 79 -2.86 -4.33 11.84
C LEU A 79 -2.78 -4.00 13.34
N ASP A 80 -3.92 -4.07 14.03
CA ASP A 80 -4.00 -3.74 15.46
C ASP A 80 -3.25 -4.76 16.35
N THR A 81 -2.97 -5.94 15.82
CA THR A 81 -2.13 -6.98 16.44
C THR A 81 -0.63 -6.66 16.40
N GLY A 82 -0.24 -5.61 15.66
CA GLY A 82 1.12 -5.09 15.58
C GLY A 82 1.83 -5.42 14.26
N GLU A 83 1.41 -6.48 13.57
CA GLU A 83 1.92 -6.81 12.25
C GLU A 83 1.56 -5.76 11.21
N LYS A 84 2.34 -5.73 10.14
CA LYS A 84 2.13 -4.85 9.01
C LYS A 84 2.28 -5.61 7.71
N LEU A 85 1.64 -5.09 6.67
CA LEU A 85 1.70 -5.63 5.32
C LEU A 85 1.97 -4.50 4.34
N MET A 86 3.04 -4.60 3.58
CA MET A 86 3.14 -3.90 2.30
C MET A 86 2.84 -4.93 1.22
N GLY A 87 1.92 -4.62 0.30
CA GLY A 87 1.59 -5.53 -0.79
C GLY A 87 1.18 -4.75 -2.02
N PHE A 88 1.54 -5.25 -3.20
CA PHE A 88 1.08 -4.67 -4.44
C PHE A 88 0.74 -5.74 -5.47
N ARG A 89 -0.12 -5.35 -6.41
CA ARG A 89 -0.29 -6.06 -7.67
C ARG A 89 -0.05 -5.11 -8.84
N LEU A 90 0.62 -5.61 -9.87
CA LEU A 90 0.89 -4.90 -11.11
C LEU A 90 0.01 -5.50 -12.19
N ARG A 91 -0.89 -4.69 -12.73
CA ARG A 91 -1.86 -5.14 -13.73
C ARG A 91 -1.19 -5.17 -15.09
N GLN A 92 -1.42 -6.24 -15.84
CA GLN A 92 -0.87 -6.45 -17.17
C GLN A 92 -1.95 -6.26 -18.25
N SER A 93 -1.53 -5.95 -19.47
CA SER A 93 -2.45 -5.71 -20.59
C SER A 93 -3.26 -6.93 -21.03
N ASP A 94 -2.83 -8.14 -20.66
CA ASP A 94 -3.54 -9.40 -20.92
C ASP A 94 -4.58 -9.76 -19.84
N GLY A 95 -4.75 -8.88 -18.84
CA GLY A 95 -5.68 -9.04 -17.72
C GLY A 95 -5.12 -9.84 -16.54
N SER A 96 -3.92 -10.40 -16.66
CA SER A 96 -3.21 -11.01 -15.53
C SER A 96 -2.51 -9.94 -14.68
N PHE A 97 -1.92 -10.37 -13.57
CA PHE A 97 -1.18 -9.49 -12.68
C PHE A 97 -0.02 -10.23 -12.02
N TYR A 98 1.04 -9.47 -11.73
CA TYR A 98 2.13 -9.92 -10.87
C TYR A 98 1.93 -9.35 -9.47
N THR A 99 2.16 -10.16 -8.43
CA THR A 99 2.03 -9.75 -7.04
C THR A 99 3.34 -9.86 -6.29
N SER A 100 3.50 -9.01 -5.27
CA SER A 100 4.57 -9.12 -4.30
C SER A 100 4.11 -8.47 -3.01
N ALA A 101 4.59 -9.00 -1.88
CA ALA A 101 4.30 -8.41 -0.59
C ALA A 101 5.45 -8.62 0.39
N THR A 102 5.40 -7.90 1.50
CA THR A 102 6.25 -8.10 2.66
C THR A 102 5.37 -8.14 3.89
N TRP A 103 5.35 -9.29 4.56
CA TRP A 103 4.79 -9.39 5.91
C TRP A 103 5.83 -8.89 6.90
N ILE A 104 5.42 -8.04 7.82
CA ILE A 104 6.30 -7.42 8.80
C ILE A 104 5.77 -7.79 10.18
N ALA A 105 6.56 -8.56 10.92
CA ALA A 105 6.22 -8.92 12.30
C ALA A 105 6.28 -7.68 13.22
N PRO A 106 5.70 -7.74 14.44
CA PRO A 106 5.64 -6.56 15.32
C PRO A 106 7.01 -6.03 15.75
N ASP A 107 8.05 -6.88 15.71
CA ASP A 107 9.44 -6.52 15.99
C ASP A 107 10.19 -5.91 14.78
N GLY A 108 9.52 -5.82 13.63
CA GLY A 108 10.08 -5.34 12.37
C GLY A 108 10.75 -6.42 11.52
N THR A 109 10.71 -7.70 11.94
CA THR A 109 11.21 -8.81 11.11
C THR A 109 10.42 -8.90 9.81
N ALA A 110 11.11 -8.74 8.70
CA ALA A 110 10.53 -8.76 7.36
C ALA A 110 10.52 -10.17 6.78
N MET A 111 9.42 -10.53 6.13
CA MET A 111 9.35 -11.71 5.28
C MET A 111 8.77 -11.33 3.92
N ALA A 112 9.59 -11.44 2.89
CA ALA A 112 9.16 -11.29 1.51
C ALA A 112 8.22 -12.44 1.11
N LEU A 113 7.15 -12.06 0.42
CA LEU A 113 6.13 -12.94 -0.12
C LEU A 113 6.19 -12.83 -1.64
N GLY A 114 6.51 -13.96 -2.29
CA GLY A 114 6.58 -14.03 -3.74
C GLY A 114 5.22 -13.97 -4.42
N ASP A 115 5.26 -14.01 -5.74
CA ASP A 115 4.06 -13.96 -6.57
C ASP A 115 3.07 -15.08 -6.23
N GLY A 116 1.80 -14.71 -6.07
CA GLY A 116 0.69 -15.58 -5.71
C GLY A 116 0.44 -15.73 -4.20
N ALA A 117 1.38 -15.34 -3.34
CA ALA A 117 1.20 -15.44 -1.89
C ALA A 117 0.33 -14.31 -1.30
N PHE A 118 0.27 -13.17 -1.98
CA PHE A 118 -0.60 -12.03 -1.68
C PHE A 118 -1.72 -11.96 -2.71
N VAL A 119 -2.97 -11.91 -2.24
CA VAL A 119 -4.16 -11.83 -3.10
C VAL A 119 -4.90 -10.54 -2.79
N ALA A 120 -5.18 -9.74 -3.82
CA ALA A 120 -6.00 -8.54 -3.73
C ALA A 120 -7.08 -8.56 -4.81
N VAL A 121 -8.34 -8.65 -4.37
CA VAL A 121 -9.52 -8.77 -5.24
C VAL A 121 -10.48 -7.60 -5.00
N PRO A 122 -10.85 -6.84 -6.04
CA PRO A 122 -11.89 -5.82 -5.93
C PRO A 122 -13.22 -6.42 -5.45
N LEU A 123 -13.86 -5.75 -4.49
CA LEU A 123 -15.19 -6.11 -3.99
C LEU A 123 -16.27 -5.13 -4.45
N SER A 124 -15.93 -3.84 -4.54
CA SER A 124 -16.81 -2.82 -5.08
C SER A 124 -16.02 -1.64 -5.63
N GLU A 125 -16.61 -1.00 -6.63
CA GLU A 125 -16.02 0.14 -7.32
C GLU A 125 -16.77 1.42 -6.99
N THR A 126 -16.15 2.56 -7.31
CA THR A 126 -16.71 3.89 -7.15
C THR A 126 -16.38 4.71 -8.38
N ASP A 127 -17.40 5.41 -8.89
CA ASP A 127 -17.20 6.40 -9.93
C ASP A 127 -16.66 7.69 -9.33
N VAL A 128 -15.49 8.11 -9.80
CA VAL A 128 -14.82 9.33 -9.37
C VAL A 128 -14.05 9.93 -10.55
N ALA A 129 -14.18 11.23 -10.78
CA ALA A 129 -13.46 11.94 -11.84
C ALA A 129 -13.53 11.24 -13.21
N GLU A 130 -14.74 10.84 -13.63
CA GLU A 130 -15.05 10.16 -14.90
C GLU A 130 -14.44 8.76 -15.05
N ARG A 131 -13.99 8.16 -13.95
CA ARG A 131 -13.37 6.83 -13.91
C ARG A 131 -14.09 5.95 -12.91
N THR A 132 -13.98 4.64 -13.10
CA THR A 132 -14.47 3.64 -12.15
C THR A 132 -13.27 2.96 -11.49
N VAL A 133 -13.12 3.14 -10.18
CA VAL A 133 -11.96 2.61 -9.41
C VAL A 133 -12.42 1.74 -8.25
N PRO A 134 -11.73 0.65 -7.94
CA PRO A 134 -12.05 -0.21 -6.80
C PRO A 134 -11.69 0.47 -5.48
N THR A 135 -12.69 0.76 -4.65
CA THR A 135 -12.51 1.43 -3.34
C THR A 135 -12.75 0.49 -2.16
N ARG A 136 -13.16 -0.75 -2.44
CA ARG A 136 -13.25 -1.83 -1.47
C ARG A 136 -12.63 -3.09 -2.03
N TRP A 137 -11.83 -3.75 -1.21
CA TRP A 137 -10.99 -4.87 -1.60
C TRP A 137 -11.05 -5.98 -0.58
N ARG A 138 -10.93 -7.22 -1.04
CA ARG A 138 -10.53 -8.35 -0.22
C ARG A 138 -9.02 -8.51 -0.37
N VAL A 139 -8.31 -8.55 0.75
CA VAL A 139 -6.88 -8.76 0.81
C VAL A 139 -6.61 -10.02 1.64
N GLU A 140 -5.85 -10.95 1.06
CA GLU A 140 -5.55 -12.24 1.69
C GLU A 140 -4.04 -12.52 1.66
N VAL A 141 -3.55 -13.08 2.75
CA VAL A 141 -2.25 -13.76 2.86
C VAL A 141 -2.51 -15.06 3.62
N PRO A 142 -2.90 -16.15 2.93
CA PRO A 142 -3.39 -17.37 3.58
C PRO A 142 -2.40 -18.00 4.56
N GLU A 143 -1.10 -18.00 4.25
CA GLU A 143 -0.04 -18.53 5.12
C GLU A 143 0.09 -17.76 6.45
N ARG A 144 -0.50 -16.56 6.53
CA ARG A 144 -0.53 -15.70 7.71
C ARG A 144 -1.92 -15.60 8.34
N GLY A 145 -2.90 -16.34 7.81
CA GLY A 145 -4.28 -16.28 8.29
C GLY A 145 -4.94 -14.92 8.06
N LEU A 146 -4.37 -14.08 7.19
CA LEU A 146 -4.96 -12.80 6.82
C LEU A 146 -6.00 -13.02 5.73
N ASP A 147 -7.23 -12.64 6.04
CA ASP A 147 -8.35 -12.46 5.12
C ASP A 147 -9.17 -11.27 5.61
N VAL A 148 -9.03 -10.13 4.95
CA VAL A 148 -9.58 -8.85 5.39
C VAL A 148 -10.26 -8.12 4.25
N THR A 149 -11.30 -7.35 4.62
CA THR A 149 -11.82 -6.27 3.79
C THR A 149 -11.03 -5.00 4.08
N VAL A 150 -10.48 -4.41 3.02
CA VAL A 150 -9.88 -3.07 3.01
C VAL A 150 -10.86 -2.10 2.36
N SER A 151 -11.25 -1.04 3.06
CA SER A 151 -12.24 -0.06 2.57
C SER A 151 -11.68 1.37 2.62
N ALA A 152 -11.78 2.10 1.51
CA ALA A 152 -11.44 3.53 1.46
C ALA A 152 -12.26 4.35 2.45
N LEU A 153 -11.59 5.20 3.22
CA LEU A 153 -12.27 6.14 4.13
C LEU A 153 -12.92 7.29 3.34
N ASN A 154 -12.24 7.75 2.29
CA ASN A 154 -12.78 8.69 1.31
C ASN A 154 -12.70 8.07 -0.10
N PRO A 155 -13.80 7.51 -0.62
CA PRO A 155 -13.83 6.93 -1.96
C PRO A 155 -13.51 7.93 -3.09
N ALA A 156 -13.69 9.24 -2.85
CA ALA A 156 -13.48 10.29 -3.84
C ALA A 156 -12.04 10.86 -3.87
N ALA A 157 -11.05 10.12 -3.35
CA ALA A 157 -9.66 10.57 -3.21
C ALA A 157 -8.83 10.49 -4.52
N TRP A 158 -9.38 11.02 -5.60
CA TRP A 158 -8.69 11.10 -6.90
C TRP A 158 -7.78 12.31 -6.99
N MET A 159 -6.56 12.09 -7.49
CA MET A 159 -5.53 13.11 -7.66
C MET A 159 -5.32 13.43 -9.15
N ALA A 160 -5.86 14.57 -9.59
CA ALA A 160 -5.77 15.05 -10.96
C ALA A 160 -4.44 15.78 -11.24
N VAL A 161 -3.33 15.06 -11.18
CA VAL A 161 -1.98 15.55 -11.49
C VAL A 161 -1.47 14.97 -12.82
N THR A 162 -0.22 15.27 -13.22
CA THR A 162 0.35 14.86 -14.53
C THR A 162 0.31 13.36 -14.77
N VAL A 163 0.59 12.56 -13.73
CA VAL A 163 0.34 11.12 -13.72
C VAL A 163 -0.79 10.92 -12.72
N PRO A 164 -2.04 10.77 -13.17
CA PRO A 164 -3.18 10.75 -12.26
C PRO A 164 -3.25 9.42 -11.51
N TYR A 165 -3.74 9.47 -10.28
CA TYR A 165 -3.85 8.32 -9.40
C TYR A 165 -4.97 8.50 -8.38
N TRP A 166 -5.41 7.39 -7.81
CA TRP A 166 -6.24 7.38 -6.61
C TRP A 166 -5.32 7.11 -5.41
N GLU A 167 -5.42 7.89 -4.34
CA GLU A 167 -4.68 7.63 -3.11
C GLU A 167 -5.48 8.06 -1.89
N GLY A 168 -5.59 7.18 -0.90
CA GLY A 168 -6.26 7.55 0.32
C GLY A 168 -6.13 6.58 1.48
N PRO A 169 -6.46 7.05 2.70
CA PRO A 169 -6.49 6.22 3.88
C PRO A 169 -7.59 5.15 3.77
N VAL A 170 -7.27 3.96 4.27
CA VAL A 170 -8.17 2.81 4.31
C VAL A 170 -8.35 2.27 5.73
N THR A 171 -9.48 1.61 5.95
CA THR A 171 -9.77 0.82 7.14
C THR A 171 -9.68 -0.67 6.82
N VAL A 172 -9.28 -1.48 7.81
CA VAL A 172 -9.13 -2.93 7.69
C VAL A 172 -10.07 -3.64 8.66
N SER A 173 -10.79 -4.66 8.20
CA SER A 173 -11.73 -5.45 8.99
C SER A 173 -11.81 -6.90 8.51
N GLY A 174 -12.20 -7.85 9.36
CA GLY A 174 -12.31 -9.27 9.01
C GLY A 174 -11.54 -10.14 10.00
N SER A 175 -10.67 -11.00 9.50
CA SER A 175 -9.74 -11.79 10.36
C SER A 175 -8.86 -10.91 11.25
N HIS A 176 -8.54 -9.70 10.79
CA HIS A 176 -7.77 -8.69 11.50
C HIS A 176 -8.46 -7.32 11.36
N THR A 177 -8.17 -6.43 12.30
CA THR A 177 -8.55 -5.02 12.24
C THR A 177 -7.32 -4.14 12.09
N GLY A 178 -7.51 -2.93 11.59
CA GLY A 178 -6.41 -1.99 11.43
C GLY A 178 -6.73 -0.85 10.48
N ARG A 179 -5.67 -0.22 9.99
CA ARG A 179 -5.71 0.94 9.10
C ARG A 179 -4.57 0.90 8.10
N GLY A 180 -4.63 1.73 7.08
CA GLY A 180 -3.58 1.77 6.08
C GLY A 180 -3.75 2.85 5.05
N TYR A 181 -3.02 2.67 3.95
CA TYR A 181 -3.16 3.44 2.72
C TYR A 181 -3.32 2.51 1.53
N LEU A 182 -4.05 2.98 0.52
CA LEU A 182 -4.17 2.40 -0.80
C LEU A 182 -3.79 3.45 -1.82
N GLU A 183 -2.95 3.07 -2.78
CA GLU A 183 -2.60 3.88 -3.95
C GLU A 183 -2.85 3.05 -5.21
N MET A 184 -3.45 3.67 -6.22
CA MET A 184 -3.78 3.01 -7.47
C MET A 184 -3.54 3.94 -8.66
N THR A 185 -2.86 3.46 -9.69
CA THR A 185 -2.60 4.20 -10.94
C THR A 185 -3.21 3.47 -12.11
N GLY A 186 -3.31 4.07 -13.30
CA GLY A 186 -3.68 3.33 -14.51
C GLY A 186 -5.15 2.86 -14.55
N TYR A 187 -6.05 3.70 -14.05
CA TYR A 187 -7.50 3.57 -14.16
C TYR A 187 -8.04 4.75 -14.98
N ASP A 188 -7.83 4.71 -16.29
CA ASP A 188 -8.35 5.70 -17.25
C ASP A 188 -9.65 5.25 -17.92
#